data_AF-A0A2N8MDW6-F1
#
_entry.id   AF-A0A2N8MDW6-F1
#
_cell.length_a   1.000
_cell.length_b   1.000
_cell.length_c   1.000
_cell.angle_alpha   90.00
_cell.angle_beta   90.00
_cell.angle_gamma   90.00
#
_symmetry.space_group_name_H-M   'P 1'
#
loop_
_entity.id
_entity.type
_entity.pdbx_description
1 polymer ?
#
loop_
_entity_poly.entity_id
_entity_poly.type
_entity_poly.pdbx_seq_one_letter_code
_entity_poly.pdbx_strand_id
1 'polypeptide(L)'
;MADYWQLENKTTFNTLSILRDELINKCQEFSIIMDVADASKHGQLTRPTRKLSSSEQITMAPGLFEAPFGVGVFNEALEVIVTLDDGTSRPFIGVVQSVLSMWEMMLQ
;
A
#
# COMPACT_ATOMS: atom_id res chain seq x y z
N MET A 1 8.91 -10.52 -16.32
CA MET A 1 8.55 -9.18 -16.81
C MET A 1 9.66 -8.25 -16.36
N ALA A 2 10.51 -7.77 -17.27
CA ALA A 2 11.63 -6.91 -16.89
C ALA A 2 11.09 -5.51 -16.56
N ASP A 3 11.43 -4.98 -15.38
CA ASP A 3 11.06 -3.62 -14.99
C ASP A 3 11.80 -2.64 -15.92
N TYR A 4 11.09 -2.05 -16.88
CA TYR A 4 11.64 -1.09 -17.84
C TYR A 4 12.39 0.07 -17.15
N TRP A 5 11.95 0.44 -15.94
CA TRP A 5 12.59 1.46 -15.11
C TRP A 5 14.02 1.11 -14.67
N GLN A 6 14.32 -0.17 -14.45
CA GLN A 6 15.67 -0.65 -14.08
C GLN A 6 16.65 -0.56 -15.26
N LEU A 7 16.16 -0.83 -16.47
CA LEU A 7 16.95 -0.75 -17.71
C LEU A 7 17.36 0.69 -18.01
N GLU A 8 16.46 1.65 -17.80
CA GLU A 8 16.73 3.08 -18.06
C GLU A 8 17.68 3.69 -17.03
N ASN A 9 17.58 3.29 -15.75
CA ASN A 9 18.30 3.93 -14.66
C ASN A 9 19.57 3.17 -14.21
N LYS A 10 19.94 2.08 -14.89
CA LYS A 10 21.08 1.20 -14.53
C LYS A 10 21.05 0.72 -13.07
N THR A 11 19.88 0.73 -12.44
CA THR A 11 19.70 0.35 -11.05
C THR A 11 19.66 -1.17 -10.97
N THR A 12 20.57 -1.77 -10.20
CA THR A 12 20.55 -3.23 -10.00
C THR A 12 19.43 -3.62 -9.03
N PHE A 13 18.95 -4.86 -9.11
CA PHE A 13 17.94 -5.40 -8.18
C PHE A 13 18.37 -5.25 -6.71
N ASN A 14 19.66 -5.42 -6.42
CA ASN A 14 20.22 -5.22 -5.08
C ASN A 14 20.04 -3.78 -4.58
N THR A 15 20.22 -2.79 -5.45
CA THR A 15 20.07 -1.37 -5.10
C THR A 15 18.63 -1.04 -4.69
N LEU A 16 17.64 -1.62 -5.38
CA LEU A 16 16.22 -1.42 -5.03
C LEU A 16 15.83 -2.13 -3.74
N SER A 17 16.38 -3.33 -3.48
CA SER A 17 16.15 -4.01 -2.20
C SER A 17 16.69 -3.19 -1.03
N ILE A 18 17.93 -2.69 -1.15
CA ILE A 18 18.55 -1.84 -0.13
C ILE A 18 17.72 -0.59 0.11
N LEU A 19 17.29 0.09 -0.96
CA LEU A 19 16.46 1.29 -0.83
C LEU A 19 15.13 1.00 -0.12
N ARG A 20 14.48 -0.14 -0.42
CA ARG A 20 13.25 -0.54 0.27
C ARG A 20 13.50 -0.75 1.76
N ASP A 21 14.56 -1.45 2.12
CA ASP A 21 14.91 -1.69 3.52
C ASP A 21 15.21 -0.37 4.26
N GLU A 22 15.91 0.57 3.60
CA GLU A 22 16.16 1.92 4.13
C GLU A 22 14.86 2.70 4.37
N LEU A 23 13.91 2.66 3.43
CA LEU A 23 12.62 3.34 3.56
C LEU A 23 11.76 2.72 4.66
N ILE A 24 11.74 1.39 4.78
CA ILE A 24 11.04 0.70 5.88
C ILE A 24 11.64 1.07 7.23
N ASN A 25 12.98 1.15 7.32
CA ASN A 25 13.66 1.56 8.55
C ASN A 25 13.33 3.01 8.94
N LYS A 26 13.08 3.90 7.97
CA LYS A 26 12.64 5.27 8.23
C LYS A 26 11.17 5.35 8.61
N CYS A 27 10.31 4.54 8.00
CA CYS A 27 8.87 4.50 8.25
C CYS A 27 8.34 3.08 8.05
N GLN A 28 7.98 2.41 9.14
CA GLN A 28 7.50 1.03 9.10
C GLN A 28 6.21 0.90 8.28
N GLU A 29 5.38 1.94 8.26
CA GLU A 29 4.17 2.05 7.43
C GLU A 29 4.44 1.89 5.93
N PHE A 30 5.66 2.18 5.47
CA PHE A 30 6.05 1.97 4.09
C PHE A 30 5.92 0.49 3.68
N SER A 31 6.20 -0.45 4.58
CA SER A 31 6.02 -1.88 4.28
C SER A 31 4.55 -2.23 4.03
N ILE A 32 3.63 -1.58 4.75
CA ILE A 32 2.18 -1.78 4.59
C ILE A 32 1.73 -1.23 3.23
N ILE A 33 2.22 -0.05 2.80
CA ILE A 33 1.94 0.48 1.45
C ILE A 33 2.38 -0.51 0.37
N MET A 34 3.59 -1.09 0.51
CA MET A 34 4.08 -2.09 -0.45
C MET A 34 3.21 -3.35 -0.47
N ASP A 35 2.84 -3.88 0.69
CA ASP A 35 1.98 -5.06 0.77
C ASP A 35 0.61 -4.78 0.17
N VAL A 36 0.01 -3.62 0.44
CA VAL A 36 -1.28 -3.23 -0.15
C VAL A 36 -1.18 -3.12 -1.67
N ALA A 37 -0.14 -2.46 -2.19
CA ALA A 37 0.06 -2.33 -3.63
C ALA A 37 0.27 -3.69 -4.32
N ASP A 38 1.16 -4.53 -3.77
CA ASP A 38 1.45 -5.84 -4.34
C ASP A 38 0.24 -6.77 -4.22
N ALA A 39 -0.46 -6.80 -3.08
CA ALA A 39 -1.63 -7.63 -2.90
C ALA A 39 -2.77 -7.19 -3.83
N SER A 40 -2.99 -5.89 -4.00
CA SER A 40 -4.00 -5.36 -4.93
C SER A 40 -3.72 -5.76 -6.39
N LYS A 41 -2.44 -5.92 -6.75
CA LYS A 41 -2.01 -6.36 -8.08
C LYS A 41 -2.06 -7.88 -8.27
N HIS A 42 -1.67 -8.63 -7.24
CA HIS A 42 -1.40 -10.08 -7.34
C HIS A 42 -2.46 -10.96 -6.67
N GLY A 43 -3.39 -10.37 -5.91
CA GLY A 43 -4.41 -11.07 -5.12
C GLY A 43 -3.87 -11.67 -3.82
N GLN A 44 -2.71 -12.35 -3.87
CA GLN A 44 -2.06 -12.93 -2.69
C GLN A 44 -0.55 -12.73 -2.70
N LEU A 45 0.02 -12.59 -1.51
CA LEU A 45 1.44 -12.42 -1.27
C LEU A 45 2.04 -13.65 -0.57
N THR A 46 3.16 -14.14 -1.09
CA THR A 46 3.84 -15.33 -0.55
C THR A 46 5.15 -14.99 0.16
N ARG A 47 5.62 -13.74 0.08
CA ARG A 47 6.88 -13.31 0.73
C ARG A 47 6.78 -13.40 2.26
N PRO A 48 7.82 -13.82 2.99
CA PRO A 48 7.75 -14.01 4.45
C PRO A 48 7.71 -12.70 5.25
N THR A 49 8.17 -11.58 4.68
CA THR A 49 8.26 -10.28 5.38
C THR A 49 7.00 -9.43 5.30
N ARG A 50 5.92 -9.95 4.71
CA ARG A 50 4.64 -9.24 4.55
C ARG A 50 3.94 -9.04 5.91
N LYS A 51 3.14 -7.98 5.97
CA LYS A 51 2.17 -7.66 7.03
C LYS A 51 0.74 -7.96 6.61
N LEU A 52 0.50 -8.13 5.32
CA LEU A 52 -0.79 -8.48 4.72
C LEU A 52 -0.58 -9.57 3.67
N SER A 53 -1.40 -10.61 3.71
CA SER A 53 -1.27 -11.81 2.87
C SER A 53 -2.15 -11.79 1.61
N SER A 54 -3.26 -11.07 1.60
CA SER A 54 -4.28 -11.12 0.55
C SER A 54 -4.95 -9.77 0.32
N SER A 55 -5.35 -9.48 -0.92
CA SER A 55 -6.16 -8.29 -1.23
C SER A 55 -7.51 -8.27 -0.51
N GLU A 56 -8.03 -9.42 -0.10
CA GLU A 56 -9.27 -9.53 0.69
C GLU A 56 -9.17 -8.84 2.05
N GLN A 57 -7.95 -8.62 2.56
CA GLN A 57 -7.70 -7.89 3.80
C GLN A 57 -7.76 -6.36 3.63
N ILE A 58 -7.88 -5.89 2.39
CA ILE A 58 -8.10 -4.49 2.03
C ILE A 58 -9.59 -4.33 1.80
N THR A 59 -10.26 -3.79 2.79
CA THR A 59 -11.72 -3.62 2.77
C THR A 59 -12.08 -2.15 2.73
N MET A 60 -13.31 -1.88 2.38
CA MET A 60 -13.87 -0.55 2.38
C MET A 60 -15.07 -0.57 3.32
N ALA A 61 -15.22 0.45 4.15
CA ALA A 61 -16.45 0.61 4.90
C ALA A 61 -17.62 0.67 3.91
N PRO A 62 -18.68 -0.13 4.09
CA PRO A 62 -19.83 -0.06 3.21
C PRO A 62 -20.41 1.36 3.30
N GLY A 63 -20.58 2.01 2.15
CA GLY A 63 -21.27 3.29 2.08
C GLY A 63 -22.71 3.15 2.56
N LEU A 64 -23.28 4.23 3.09
CA LEU A 64 -24.69 4.32 3.48
C LEU A 64 -25.63 4.18 2.27
N PHE A 65 -25.11 4.33 1.04
CA PHE A 65 -25.88 4.29 -0.19
C PHE A 65 -25.26 3.37 -1.24
N GLU A 66 -25.95 2.28 -1.60
CA GLU A 66 -25.64 1.47 -2.79
C GLU A 66 -26.20 2.17 -4.04
N ALA A 67 -25.45 3.12 -4.61
CA ALA A 67 -25.79 3.68 -5.91
C ALA A 67 -25.33 2.74 -7.04
N PRO A 68 -26.20 2.38 -8.01
CA PRO A 68 -25.78 1.61 -9.18
C PRO A 68 -24.69 2.35 -9.98
N PHE A 69 -23.78 1.56 -10.57
CA PHE A 69 -22.68 2.08 -11.39
C PHE A 69 -23.19 3.04 -12.48
N GLY A 70 -22.66 4.26 -12.53
CA GLY A 70 -22.95 5.25 -13.59
C GLY A 70 -24.15 6.18 -13.35
N VAL A 71 -24.80 6.15 -12.18
CA VAL A 71 -26.06 6.90 -11.94
C VAL A 71 -25.94 7.99 -10.86
N GLY A 72 -24.83 8.08 -10.11
CA GLY A 72 -24.71 9.06 -9.01
C GLY A 72 -23.32 9.66 -8.82
N VAL A 73 -23.28 10.97 -8.52
CA VAL A 73 -22.10 11.66 -7.98
C VAL A 73 -22.11 11.45 -6.47
N PHE A 74 -21.67 10.28 -5.98
CA PHE A 74 -21.60 10.03 -4.55
C PHE A 74 -20.16 10.22 -4.07
N ASN A 75 -19.89 11.42 -3.58
CA ASN A 75 -18.69 11.77 -2.83
C ASN A 75 -18.84 11.27 -1.37
N GLU A 76 -19.19 10.01 -1.19
CA GLU A 76 -19.18 9.40 0.13
C GLU A 76 -17.73 9.12 0.50
N ALA A 77 -17.32 9.50 1.70
CA ALA A 77 -15.97 9.29 2.20
C ALA A 77 -15.77 7.79 2.47
N LEU A 78 -15.49 7.04 1.41
CA LEU A 78 -15.20 5.61 1.46
C LEU A 78 -13.90 5.42 2.25
N GLU A 79 -14.03 4.94 3.48
CA GLU A 79 -12.88 4.64 4.33
C GLU A 79 -12.31 3.28 3.95
N VAL A 80 -11.06 3.26 3.51
CA VAL A 80 -10.32 2.03 3.26
C VAL A 80 -9.72 1.55 4.59
N ILE A 81 -10.01 0.30 4.95
CA ILE A 81 -9.52 -0.36 6.16
C ILE A 81 -8.58 -1.49 5.73
N VAL A 82 -7.41 -1.55 6.38
CA VAL A 82 -6.47 -2.66 6.21
C VAL A 82 -6.46 -3.52 7.46
N THR A 83 -6.57 -4.84 7.27
CA THR A 83 -6.44 -5.83 8.34
C THR A 83 -5.13 -6.59 8.19
N LEU A 84 -4.22 -6.40 9.14
CA LEU A 84 -2.91 -7.05 9.12
C LEU A 84 -3.02 -8.53 9.52
N ASP A 85 -2.00 -9.30 9.20
CA ASP A 85 -1.92 -10.74 9.51
C ASP A 85 -1.88 -11.02 11.03
N ASP A 86 -1.53 -10.02 11.85
CA ASP A 86 -1.60 -10.09 13.31
C ASP A 86 -3.01 -9.87 13.87
N GLY A 87 -4.00 -9.63 13.00
CA GLY A 87 -5.39 -9.36 13.35
C GLY A 87 -5.71 -7.89 13.59
N THR A 88 -4.73 -6.98 13.53
CA THR A 88 -4.96 -5.55 13.72
C THR A 88 -5.64 -4.95 12.50
N SER A 89 -6.82 -4.35 12.69
CA SER A 89 -7.50 -3.56 11.66
C SER A 89 -7.35 -2.07 11.94
N ARG A 90 -7.02 -1.28 10.92
CA ARG A 90 -6.93 0.18 11.06
C ARG A 90 -7.25 0.92 9.76
N PRO A 91 -7.69 2.19 9.84
CA PRO A 91 -7.85 3.03 8.68
C PRO A 91 -6.55 3.16 7.88
N PHE A 92 -6.61 2.93 6.58
CA PHE A 92 -5.46 3.00 5.69
C PHE A 92 -4.94 4.44 5.53
N ILE A 93 -5.80 5.44 5.72
CA ILE A 93 -5.43 6.85 5.61
C ILE A 93 -4.25 7.23 6.53
N GLY A 94 -4.20 6.67 7.75
CA GLY A 94 -3.09 6.93 8.68
C GLY A 94 -1.75 6.37 8.17
N VAL A 95 -1.78 5.22 7.48
CA VAL A 95 -0.59 4.63 6.85
C VAL A 95 -0.08 5.55 5.72
N VAL A 96 -0.99 6.03 4.88
CA VAL A 96 -0.67 6.93 3.76
C VAL A 96 -0.09 8.25 4.26
N GLN A 97 -0.72 8.86 5.27
CA GLN A 97 -0.24 10.11 5.86
C GLN A 97 1.17 9.98 6.44
N SER A 98 1.46 8.92 7.20
CA SER A 98 2.80 8.68 7.74
C SER A 98 3.86 8.59 6.65
N VAL A 99 3.58 7.88 5.55
CA VAL A 99 4.52 7.73 4.43
C VAL A 99 4.68 9.05 3.67
N LEU A 100 3.61 9.82 3.45
CA LEU A 100 3.70 11.14 2.83
C LEU A 100 4.54 12.10 3.67
N SER A 101 4.31 12.15 4.99
CA SER A 101 5.12 12.96 5.90
C SER A 101 6.60 12.54 5.89
N MET A 102 6.90 11.24 5.80
CA MET A 102 8.28 10.78 5.60
C MET A 102 8.90 11.37 4.33
N TRP A 103 8.18 11.34 3.20
CA TRP A 103 8.67 11.90 1.95
C TRP A 103 8.85 13.41 2.01
N GLU A 104 7.92 14.14 2.62
CA GLU A 104 8.03 15.58 2.83
C GLU A 104 9.28 15.94 3.63
N MET A 105 9.61 15.18 4.67
CA MET A 105 10.83 15.38 5.45
C MET A 105 12.11 15.02 4.69
N MET A 106 12.06 14.06 3.76
CA MET A 106 13.23 13.61 3.02
C MET A 106 13.57 14.49 1.81
N LEU A 107 12.59 15.19 1.26
CA LEU A 107 12.72 15.96 0.01
C LEU A 107 12.82 17.48 0.23
N GLN A 108 12.69 17.94 1.48
CA GLN A 108 13.04 19.31 1.90
C GLN A 108 14.53 19.43 2.16
#